data_AF-M1WRB5-F1
#
_entry.id   AF-M1WRB5-F1
#
_cell.length_a   1.000
_cell.length_b   1.000
_cell.length_c   1.000
_cell.angle_alpha   90.00
_cell.angle_beta   90.00
_cell.angle_gamma   90.00
#
_symmetry.space_group_name_H-M   'P 1'
#
loop_
_entity.id
_entity.type
_entity.pdbx_description
1 polymer ?
#
loop_
_entity_poly.entity_id
_entity_poly.type
_entity_poly.pdbx_seq_one_letter_code
_entity_poly.pdbx_strand_id
1 'polypeptide(L)' 'MQHQQPHITNNPDFKPNEPSINVNISSTGNFVEVEWDVFDCLSFKEEKGRWSTLHPGKLVPT' A
#
# COMPACT_ATOMS: atom_id res chain seq x y z
N MET A 1 -2.01 0.93 -13.16
CA MET A 1 -2.64 0.43 -11.93
C MET A 1 -1.88 -0.83 -11.54
N GLN A 2 -0.91 -0.78 -10.62
CA GLN A 2 -0.06 -1.95 -10.33
C GLN A 2 -0.55 -2.72 -9.11
N HIS A 3 -0.85 -2.04 -7.99
CA HIS A 3 -1.29 -2.65 -6.72
C HIS A 3 -2.82 -2.69 -6.51
N GLN A 4 -3.62 -2.26 -7.49
CA GLN A 4 -5.10 -2.29 -7.53
C GLN A 4 -5.87 -1.68 -6.33
N GLN A 5 -5.21 -0.98 -5.40
CA GLN A 5 -5.89 -0.29 -4.29
C GLN A 5 -6.28 1.14 -4.68
N PRO A 6 -7.41 1.65 -4.16
CA PRO A 6 -7.79 3.05 -4.32
C PRO A 6 -6.72 3.98 -3.77
N HIS A 7 -6.46 5.09 -4.48
CA HIS A 7 -5.67 6.18 -3.91
C HIS A 7 -6.50 6.93 -2.87
N ILE A 8 -5.83 7.40 -1.81
CA ILE A 8 -6.47 8.22 -0.76
C ILE A 8 -6.88 9.61 -1.30
N THR A 9 -6.18 10.10 -2.33
CA THR A 9 -6.44 11.37 -3.01
C THR A 9 -6.49 11.17 -4.52
N ASN A 10 -7.27 11.99 -5.22
CA ASN A 10 -7.37 11.98 -6.68
C ASN A 10 -6.08 12.45 -7.38
N ASN A 11 -5.19 13.14 -6.66
CA ASN A 11 -3.95 13.67 -7.20
C ASN A 11 -2.76 13.26 -6.32
N PRO A 12 -2.38 11.96 -6.32
CA PRO A 12 -1.23 11.49 -5.55
C PRO A 12 0.07 12.08 -6.11
N ASP A 13 0.85 12.76 -5.27
CA ASP A 13 2.10 13.44 -5.64
C ASP A 13 3.33 12.90 -4.90
N PHE A 14 3.14 11.91 -4.03
CA PHE A 14 4.20 11.28 -3.27
C PHE A 14 5.12 10.43 -4.16
N LYS A 15 6.43 10.67 -4.06
CA LYS A 15 7.49 9.88 -4.71
C LYS A 15 8.35 9.22 -3.64
N PRO A 16 8.22 7.90 -3.39
CA PRO A 16 9.03 7.22 -2.40
C PRO A 16 10.50 7.18 -2.82
N ASN A 17 11.38 7.37 -1.85
CA ASN A 17 12.82 7.17 -1.97
C ASN A 17 13.17 5.70 -1.67
N GLU A 18 13.86 5.05 -2.61
CA GLU A 18 14.35 3.67 -2.53
C GLU A 18 13.33 2.68 -1.91
N PRO A 19 12.14 2.48 -2.52
CA PRO A 19 11.22 1.45 -2.07
C PRO A 19 11.72 0.06 -2.47
N SER A 20 11.71 -0.87 -1.51
CA SER A 20 11.89 -2.30 -1.75
C SER A 20 10.54 -3.00 -1.75
N ILE A 21 10.23 -3.63 -2.88
CA ILE A 21 8.92 -4.20 -3.17
C ILE A 21 9.07 -5.70 -3.39
N ASN A 22 8.27 -6.49 -2.70
CA ASN A 22 8.08 -7.91 -2.97
C ASN A 22 6.88 -8.07 -3.91
N VAL A 23 7.04 -8.92 -4.94
CA VAL A 23 5.98 -9.22 -5.91
C VAL A 23 5.78 -10.73 -5.91
N ASN A 24 4.61 -11.15 -5.46
CA ASN A 24 4.21 -12.55 -5.52
C ASN A 24 3.25 -12.73 -6.70
N ILE A 25 3.57 -13.68 -7.56
CA ILE A 25 2.75 -14.04 -8.72
C ILE A 25 2.32 -15.49 -8.54
N SER A 26 1.02 -15.69 -8.41
CA SER A 26 0.43 -17.03 -8.34
C SER A 26 -0.50 -17.24 -9.54
N SER A 27 -0.64 -18.48 -9.98
CA SER A 27 -1.56 -18.81 -11.06
C SER A 27 -2.35 -20.07 -10.72
N THR A 28 -3.65 -20.04 -10.98
CA THR A 28 -4.56 -21.16 -10.80
C THR A 28 -5.44 -21.29 -12.04
N GLY A 29 -5.17 -22.30 -12.87
CA GLY A 29 -5.83 -22.46 -14.16
C GLY A 29 -5.58 -21.25 -15.07
N ASN A 30 -6.65 -20.58 -15.48
CA ASN A 30 -6.59 -19.38 -16.34
C ASN A 30 -6.55 -18.07 -15.52
N PHE A 31 -6.47 -18.14 -14.20
CA PHE A 31 -6.42 -16.97 -13.32
C PHE A 31 -4.98 -16.72 -12.89
N VAL A 32 -4.56 -15.45 -12.97
CA VAL A 32 -3.27 -14.96 -12.45
C VAL A 32 -3.58 -13.94 -11.36
N GLU A 33 -3.02 -14.18 -10.18
CA GLU A 33 -3.09 -13.25 -9.05
C GLU A 33 -1.70 -12.65 -8.84
N VAL A 34 -1.68 -11.34 -8.59
CA VAL A 34 -0.46 -10.60 -8.34
C VAL A 34 -0.62 -9.80 -7.06
N GLU A 35 0.18 -10.12 -6.07
CA GLU A 35 0.27 -9.44 -4.79
C GLU A 35 1.54 -8.59 -4.75
N TRP A 36 1.40 -7.37 -4.24
CA TRP A 36 2.47 -6.37 -4.18
C TRP A 36 2.60 -5.88 -2.74
N ASP A 37 3.77 -6.09 -2.13
CA ASP A 37 4.06 -5.60 -0.79
C ASP A 37 5.29 -4.70 -0.80
N VAL A 38 5.21 -3.57 -0.09
CA VAL A 38 6.39 -2.76 0.22
C VAL A 38 6.92 -3.21 1.57
N PHE A 39 8.11 -3.80 1.60
CA PHE A 39 8.70 -4.31 2.86
C PHE A 39 9.80 -3.41 3.42
N ASP A 40 10.36 -2.49 2.62
CA ASP A 40 11.28 -1.45 3.08
C ASP A 40 11.17 -0.19 2.20
N CYS A 41 11.45 0.99 2.75
CA CYS A 41 11.50 2.25 2.02
C CYS A 41 12.17 3.34 2.84
N LEU A 42 13.15 4.06 2.27
CA LEU A 42 13.82 5.19 2.95
C LEU A 42 12.90 6.38 3.26
N SER A 43 11.71 6.43 2.67
CA SER A 43 10.68 7.44 3.00
C SER A 43 9.75 7.02 4.13
N PHE A 44 9.87 5.79 4.64
CA PHE A 44 9.08 5.33 5.76
C PHE A 44 9.37 6.17 7.00
N LYS A 45 8.31 6.60 7.68
CA LYS A 45 8.37 7.28 8.96
C LYS A 45 7.32 6.67 9.86
N GLU A 46 7.73 6.19 11.03
CA GLU A 46 6.78 5.70 12.02
C GLU A 46 5.91 6.86 12.48
N GLU A 47 4.60 6.73 12.26
CA GLU A 47 3.59 7.70 12.67
C GLU A 47 2.43 6.97 13.34
N LYS A 48 2.50 6.87 14.66
CA LYS A 48 1.46 6.22 15.45
C LYS A 48 0.15 6.99 15.33
N GLY A 49 -0.94 6.26 15.04
CA GLY A 49 -2.27 6.86 14.94
C GLY A 49 -2.58 7.56 13.62
N ARG A 50 -1.70 7.52 12.61
CA ARG A 50 -1.94 8.12 11.28
C ARG A 50 -3.27 7.70 10.67
N TRP A 51 -3.64 6.42 10.80
CA TRP A 51 -4.94 5.90 10.35
C TRP A 51 -6.11 6.65 10.99
N SER A 52 -6.12 6.74 12.32
CA SER A 52 -7.20 7.41 13.07
C SER A 52 -7.30 8.90 12.72
N THR A 53 -6.16 9.55 12.42
CA THR A 53 -6.12 10.94 11.95
C THR A 53 -6.75 11.09 10.56
N LEU A 54 -6.46 10.16 9.63
CA LEU A 54 -6.97 10.20 8.26
C LEU A 54 -8.42 9.70 8.12
N HIS A 55 -8.87 8.88 9.06
CA HIS A 55 -10.19 8.25 9.05
C HIS A 55 -10.94 8.45 10.38
N PRO A 56 -11.29 9.70 10.72
CA PRO A 56 -11.98 9.98 11.98
C PRO A 56 -13.30 9.21 12.06
N GLY A 57 -13.52 8.54 13.20
CA GLY A 57 -14.72 7.74 13.45
C GLY A 57 -14.75 6.35 12.83
N LYS A 58 -13.73 5.96 12.05
CA LYS A 58 -13.58 4.57 11.59
C LYS A 58 -12.79 3.74 12.59
N LEU A 59 -13.14 2.46 12.69
CA LEU A 59 -12.35 1.50 13.45
C LEU A 59 -10.97 1.35 12.84
N VAL A 60 -9.96 1.17 13.69
CA VAL A 60 -8.63 0.75 13.28
C VAL A 60 -8.73 -0.72 12.85
N PRO A 61 -8.27 -1.10 11.65
CA PRO A 61 -8.18 -2.50 11.25
C PRO A 61 -7.33 -3.29 12.25
N THR A 62 -7.84 -4.43 12.72
CA THR A 62 -7.16 -5.40 13.60
C THR A 62 -6.54 -6.53 12.81
#